data_AF-A0AAE9SK75-F1
#
_entry.id   AF-A0AAE9SK75-F1
#
_cell.length_a   1.000
_cell.length_b   1.000
_cell.length_c   1.000
_cell.angle_alpha   90.00
_cell.angle_beta   90.00
_cell.angle_gamma   90.00
#
_symmetry.space_group_name_H-M   'P 1'
#
loop_
_entity.id
_entity.type
_entity.pdbx_description
1 polymer ?
#
loop_
_entity_poly.entity_id
_entity_poly.type
_entity_poly.pdbx_seq_one_letter_code
_entity_poly.pdbx_strand_id
1 'polypeptide(L)'
;MDDILDEFKEYLVKQGYKEFTPSGKPSTVYDYAGRIKTICTREGINTAKVLINRIDELEQKYGETGSEAAFGRKSHNSCINAIRRFNEFVKSNKLGEK
;
A
#
# COMPACT_ATOMS: atom_id res chain seq x y z
N MET A 1 13.18 -3.35 1.71
CA MET A 1 11.91 -2.84 1.11
C MET A 1 11.00 -4.01 0.87
N ASP A 2 11.52 -5.10 0.33
CA ASP A 2 10.75 -6.31 0.10
C ASP A 2 10.20 -6.92 1.41
N ASP A 3 10.95 -6.85 2.53
CA ASP A 3 10.49 -7.37 3.84
C ASP A 3 9.16 -6.74 4.30
N ILE A 4 9.09 -5.40 4.35
CA ILE A 4 7.87 -4.69 4.78
C ILE A 4 6.69 -4.91 3.81
N LEU A 5 6.99 -5.19 2.53
CA LEU A 5 5.95 -5.51 1.55
C LEU A 5 5.45 -6.95 1.71
N ASP A 6 6.29 -7.88 2.15
CA ASP A 6 5.88 -9.24 2.50
C ASP A 6 5.00 -9.24 3.76
N GLU A 7 5.39 -8.53 4.81
CA GLU A 7 4.57 -8.34 6.01
C GLU A 7 3.21 -7.70 5.68
N PHE A 8 3.21 -6.72 4.77
CA PHE A 8 1.98 -6.11 4.30
C PHE A 8 1.08 -7.10 3.54
N LYS A 9 1.66 -8.00 2.73
CA LYS A 9 0.88 -9.05 2.05
C LYS A 9 0.22 -9.97 3.08
N GLU A 10 0.96 -10.41 4.09
CA GLU A 10 0.40 -11.23 5.18
C GLU A 10 -0.72 -10.52 5.93
N TYR A 11 -0.56 -9.21 6.18
CA TYR A 11 -1.62 -8.39 6.75
C TYR A 11 -2.88 -8.39 5.87
N LEU A 12 -2.75 -8.18 4.57
CA LEU A 12 -3.89 -8.19 3.65
C LEU A 12 -4.60 -9.56 3.63
N VAL A 13 -3.85 -10.66 3.69
CA VAL A 13 -4.45 -12.01 3.80
C VAL A 13 -5.27 -12.13 5.09
N LYS A 14 -4.74 -11.66 6.22
CA LYS A 14 -5.46 -11.64 7.51
C LYS A 14 -6.72 -10.76 7.46
N GLN A 15 -6.74 -9.73 6.63
CA GLN A 15 -7.92 -8.90 6.38
C GLN A 15 -8.92 -9.52 5.37
N GLY A 16 -8.66 -10.73 4.87
CA GLY A 16 -9.56 -11.47 3.97
C GLY A 16 -9.38 -11.13 2.48
N TYR A 17 -8.32 -10.42 2.10
CA TYR A 17 -8.00 -10.20 0.69
C TYR A 17 -7.48 -11.48 0.04
N LYS A 18 -7.84 -11.70 -1.22
CA LYS A 18 -7.41 -12.87 -1.98
C LYS A 18 -5.99 -12.69 -2.51
N GLU A 19 -5.16 -13.70 -2.32
CA GLU A 19 -3.84 -13.79 -2.95
C GLU A 19 -3.95 -14.18 -4.41
N PHE A 20 -4.84 -15.12 -4.71
CA PHE A 20 -5.05 -15.63 -6.06
C PHE A 20 -6.53 -15.62 -6.44
N THR A 21 -6.79 -15.37 -7.73
CA THR A 21 -8.09 -15.58 -8.35
C THR A 21 -8.38 -17.08 -8.48
N PRO A 22 -9.64 -17.49 -8.72
CA PRO A 22 -9.97 -18.91 -8.94
C PRO A 22 -9.17 -19.56 -10.08
N SER A 23 -8.67 -18.78 -11.03
CA SER A 23 -7.81 -19.23 -12.13
C SER A 23 -6.31 -19.21 -11.82
N GLY A 24 -5.91 -19.02 -10.56
CA GLY A 24 -4.51 -19.04 -10.12
C GLY A 24 -3.71 -17.76 -10.41
N LYS A 25 -4.33 -16.70 -10.93
CA LYS A 25 -3.64 -15.41 -11.17
C LYS A 25 -3.52 -14.58 -9.89
N PRO A 26 -2.43 -13.81 -9.70
CA PRO A 26 -2.32 -12.88 -8.59
C PRO A 26 -3.54 -11.96 -8.49
N SER A 27 -4.04 -11.78 -7.28
CA SER A 27 -5.21 -10.96 -6.96
C SER A 27 -4.81 -9.78 -6.07
N THR A 28 -5.72 -9.32 -5.21
CA THR A 28 -5.62 -8.03 -4.51
C THR A 28 -4.36 -7.88 -3.65
N VAL A 29 -3.88 -8.97 -3.03
CA VAL A 29 -2.69 -8.94 -2.16
C VAL A 29 -1.43 -8.48 -2.93
N TYR A 30 -1.13 -9.16 -4.04
CA TYR A 30 0.02 -8.82 -4.88
C TYR A 30 -0.18 -7.50 -5.63
N ASP A 31 -1.42 -7.22 -6.04
CA ASP A 31 -1.81 -6.00 -6.73
C ASP A 31 -1.53 -4.74 -5.89
N TYR A 32 -1.84 -4.79 -4.59
CA TYR A 32 -1.61 -3.67 -3.67
C TYR A 32 -0.13 -3.51 -3.31
N ALA A 33 0.58 -4.60 -3.03
CA ALA A 33 2.03 -4.55 -2.77
C ALA A 33 2.80 -3.96 -3.96
N GLY A 34 2.45 -4.36 -5.19
CA GLY A 34 3.03 -3.81 -6.42
C GLY A 34 2.76 -2.32 -6.61
N ARG A 35 1.58 -1.84 -6.21
CA ARG A 35 1.25 -0.41 -6.24
C ARG A 35 2.07 0.40 -5.25
N ILE A 36 2.23 -0.08 -4.01
CA ILE A 36 3.11 0.58 -3.03
C ILE A 36 4.53 0.67 -3.59
N LYS A 37 5.05 -0.41 -4.17
CA LYS A 37 6.38 -0.41 -4.82
C LYS A 37 6.45 0.64 -5.95
N THR A 38 5.42 0.75 -6.78
CA THR A 38 5.32 1.75 -7.86
C THR A 38 5.33 3.19 -7.31
N ILE A 39 4.61 3.44 -6.22
CA ILE A 39 4.57 4.74 -5.56
C ILE A 39 5.94 5.07 -4.96
N CYS A 40 6.60 4.12 -4.30
CA CYS A 40 7.95 4.30 -3.78
C CYS A 40 8.93 4.71 -4.89
N THR A 41 8.86 4.06 -6.06
CA THR A 41 9.68 4.44 -7.22
C THR A 41 9.39 5.86 -7.71
N ARG A 42 8.12 6.26 -7.78
CA ARG A 42 7.73 7.62 -8.20
C ARG A 42 8.18 8.70 -7.22
N GLU A 43 8.17 8.39 -5.93
CA GLU A 43 8.48 9.32 -4.84
C GLU A 43 9.96 9.29 -4.41
N GLY A 44 10.79 8.47 -5.07
CA GLY A 44 12.20 8.29 -4.71
C GLY A 44 12.43 7.67 -3.32
N ILE A 45 11.47 6.87 -2.85
CA ILE A 45 11.52 6.25 -1.52
C ILE A 45 12.25 4.90 -1.61
N ASN A 46 13.45 4.86 -1.02
CA ASN A 46 14.34 3.69 -1.12
C ASN A 46 14.40 2.83 0.15
N THR A 47 13.76 3.25 1.25
CA THR A 47 13.79 2.50 2.52
C THR A 47 12.39 2.36 3.12
N ALA A 48 12.17 1.25 3.85
CA ALA A 48 10.93 1.00 4.58
C ALA A 48 10.66 2.10 5.62
N LYS A 49 11.70 2.54 6.35
CA LYS A 49 11.60 3.62 7.34
C LYS A 49 11.07 4.92 6.73
N VAL A 50 11.56 5.33 5.55
CA VAL A 50 11.08 6.54 4.88
C VAL A 50 9.63 6.37 4.41
N LEU A 51 9.27 5.21 3.86
CA LEU A 51 7.90 4.90 3.47
C LEU A 51 6.94 5.01 4.65
N ILE A 52 7.26 4.36 5.77
CA ILE A 52 6.47 4.35 7.00
C ILE A 52 6.28 5.76 7.56
N ASN A 53 7.33 6.60 7.51
CA ASN A 53 7.28 7.96 8.02
C ASN A 53 6.50 8.93 7.12
N ARG A 54 6.40 8.64 5.82
CA ARG A 54 5.71 9.48 4.85
C ARG A 54 4.32 8.96 4.48
N ILE A 55 3.85 7.86 5.07
CA ILE A 55 2.62 7.21 4.57
C ILE A 55 1.37 8.11 4.67
N ASP A 56 1.24 8.90 5.74
CA ASP A 56 0.14 9.86 5.87
C ASP A 56 0.24 11.00 4.83
N GLU A 57 1.45 11.48 4.53
CA GLU A 57 1.71 12.45 3.44
C GLU A 57 1.32 11.87 2.08
N LEU A 58 1.69 10.61 1.81
CA LEU A 58 1.35 9.93 0.57
C LEU A 58 -0.17 9.73 0.43
N GLU A 59 -0.87 9.39 1.51
CA GLU A 59 -2.33 9.27 1.49
C GLU A 59 -2.99 10.61 1.13
N GLN A 60 -2.51 11.72 1.69
CA GLN A 60 -3.00 13.05 1.33
C GLN A 60 -2.66 13.41 -0.11
N LYS A 61 -1.42 13.16 -0.55
CA LYS A 61 -0.91 13.53 -1.89
C LYS A 61 -1.62 12.79 -3.02
N TYR A 62 -1.91 11.49 -2.83
CA TYR A 62 -2.62 10.66 -3.81
C TYR A 62 -4.12 10.58 -3.56
N GLY A 63 -4.61 11.18 -2.47
CA GLY A 63 -6.02 11.30 -2.13
C GLY A 63 -6.79 12.18 -3.11
N GLU A 64 -8.11 12.29 -2.90
CA GLU A 64 -9.03 12.92 -3.87
C GLU A 64 -8.68 14.37 -4.23
N THR A 65 -8.15 15.12 -3.27
CA THR A 65 -7.78 16.54 -3.40
C THR A 65 -6.27 16.75 -3.49
N GLY A 66 -5.48 15.68 -3.54
CA GLY A 66 -4.02 15.77 -3.55
C GLY A 66 -3.44 16.11 -4.92
N SER A 67 -2.17 16.53 -4.94
CA SER A 67 -1.48 16.88 -6.19
C SER A 67 -1.31 15.70 -7.14
N GLU A 68 -1.30 14.47 -6.63
CA GLU A 68 -1.22 13.22 -7.40
C GLU A 68 -2.58 12.49 -7.46
N ALA A 69 -3.71 13.17 -7.17
CA ALA A 69 -5.05 12.58 -7.16
C ALA A 69 -5.38 11.83 -8.46
N ALA A 70 -4.98 12.39 -9.61
CA ALA A 70 -5.18 11.77 -10.91
C ALA A 70 -4.49 10.39 -11.02
N PHE A 71 -3.30 10.25 -10.43
CA PHE A 71 -2.61 8.96 -10.36
C PHE A 71 -3.24 8.05 -9.31
N GLY A 72 -3.63 8.60 -8.15
CA GLY A 72 -4.32 7.87 -7.09
C GLY A 72 -5.61 7.18 -7.56
N ARG A 73 -6.37 7.85 -8.44
CA ARG A 73 -7.61 7.33 -9.04
C ARG A 73 -7.43 6.27 -10.12
N LYS A 74 -6.19 6.00 -10.58
CA LYS A 74 -5.94 5.00 -11.63
C LYS A 74 -6.45 3.61 -11.23
N SER A 75 -6.89 2.87 -12.24
CA SER A 75 -7.42 1.51 -12.08
C SER A 75 -8.51 1.45 -11.00
N HIS A 76 -9.50 2.34 -11.09
CA HIS A 76 -10.62 2.39 -10.16
C HIS A 76 -10.17 2.59 -8.69
N ASN A 77 -9.40 3.66 -8.46
CA ASN A 77 -8.86 4.04 -7.13
C ASN A 77 -7.91 3.02 -6.50
N SER A 78 -7.40 2.04 -7.26
CA SER A 78 -6.58 0.97 -6.67
C SER A 78 -5.28 1.49 -6.06
N CYS A 79 -4.67 2.55 -6.62
CA CYS A 79 -3.45 3.15 -6.05
C CYS A 79 -3.71 3.79 -4.68
N ILE A 80 -4.72 4.66 -4.58
CA ILE A 80 -5.05 5.28 -3.28
C ILE A 80 -5.56 4.25 -2.27
N ASN A 81 -6.29 3.22 -2.72
CA ASN A 81 -6.73 2.13 -1.85
C ASN A 81 -5.54 1.33 -1.30
N ALA A 82 -4.54 1.04 -2.13
CA ALA A 82 -3.31 0.39 -1.66
C ALA A 82 -2.60 1.24 -0.59
N ILE A 83 -2.46 2.56 -0.80
CA ILE A 83 -1.85 3.47 0.18
C ILE A 83 -2.61 3.44 1.50
N ARG A 84 -3.95 3.55 1.46
CA ARG A 84 -4.81 3.50 2.65
C ARG A 84 -4.63 2.21 3.44
N ARG A 85 -4.65 1.06 2.77
CA ARG A 85 -4.45 -0.24 3.43
C ARG A 85 -3.04 -0.38 4.01
N PHE A 86 -2.02 0.16 3.34
CA PHE A 86 -0.67 0.18 3.88
C PHE A 86 -0.58 1.11 5.11
N ASN A 87 -1.28 2.24 5.11
CA ASN A 87 -1.34 3.14 6.28
C ASN A 87 -2.01 2.45 7.48
N GLU A 88 -3.13 1.77 7.27
CA GLU A 88 -3.79 0.97 8.30
C GLU A 88 -2.89 -0.14 8.86
N PHE A 89 -2.14 -0.82 8.00
CA PHE A 89 -1.13 -1.81 8.40
C PHE A 89 -0.06 -1.19 9.31
N VAL A 90 0.53 -0.07 8.89
CA VAL A 90 1.54 0.66 9.68
C VAL A 90 0.97 1.08 11.04
N LYS A 91 -0.25 1.61 11.07
CA LYS A 91 -0.93 2.02 12.30
C LYS A 91 -1.21 0.84 13.22
N SER A 92 -1.64 -0.29 12.67
CA SER A 92 -1.92 -1.53 13.42
C SER A 92 -0.65 -2.08 14.07
N ASN A 93 0.50 -2.04 13.38
CA ASN A 93 1.78 -2.49 13.95
C ASN A 93 2.30 -1.52 15.02
N LYS A 94 2.13 -0.20 14.86
CA LYS A 94 2.52 0.80 15.89
C LYS A 94 1.71 0.70 17.19
N LEU A 95 0.50 0.13 17.14
CA LEU A 95 -0.37 -0.07 18.31
C LEU A 95 0.02 -1.30 19.14
N GLY A 96 0.78 -2.24 18.58
CA GLY A 96 1.28 -3.43 19.27
C GLY A 96 2.57 -3.23 20.08
N GLU A 97 3.21 -2.05 19.96
CA GLU A 97 4.41 -1.67 20.73
C GLU A 97 4.08 -0.84 21.99
N LYS A 98 2.90 -1.04 22.59
CA LYS A 98 2.49 -0.40 23.85
C LYS A 98 2.46 -1.36 25.02
#